data_AF-A0A7C2ITA6-F1
#
_entry.id   AF-A0A7C2ITA6-F1
#
_cell.length_a   1.000
_cell.length_b   1.000
_cell.length_c   1.000
_cell.angle_alpha   90.00
_cell.angle_beta   90.00
_cell.angle_gamma   90.00
#
_symmetry.space_group_name_H-M   'P 1'
#
loop_
_entity.id
_entity.type
_entity.pdbx_description
1 polymer ?
#
loop_
_entity_poly.entity_id
_entity_poly.type
_entity_poly.pdbx_seq_one_letter_code
_entity_poly.pdbx_strand_id
1 'polypeptide(L)'
;KRVLIVGTVVSAALVTVVAAVYLLPSDIPLIGRLASLGRLGAERTVVGRLAKYDLAISAWRESPLLGWGTGGMARAFGREARVLTWVGNLELHLLVDTGVAGLVLFALFVGTLILGAVAALRSARGSPLRAILLSLTVGFAGLLAAYQATEGTWLGVFWAHAGLVAAATHVINNRARRQESEAGHPEISAPVRTPPR
;
A
#
# COMPACT_ATOMS: atom_id res chain seq x y z
N LYS A 1 -3.05 29.29 19.54
CA LYS A 1 -3.91 30.35 18.93
C LYS A 1 -3.67 30.50 17.42
N ARG A 2 -2.44 30.73 16.93
CA ARG A 2 -2.15 30.84 15.48
C ARG A 2 -2.55 29.59 14.66
N VAL A 3 -2.22 28.39 15.13
CA VAL A 3 -2.59 27.12 14.45
C VAL A 3 -4.11 26.94 14.34
N LEU A 4 -4.85 27.34 15.38
CA LEU A 4 -6.32 27.26 15.39
C LEU A 4 -6.93 28.23 14.37
N ILE A 5 -6.45 29.46 14.33
CA ILE A 5 -6.92 30.49 13.38
C ILE A 5 -6.63 30.07 11.94
N VAL A 6 -5.41 29.57 11.65
CA VAL A 6 -5.04 29.06 10.32
C VAL A 6 -5.93 27.89 9.93
N GLY A 7 -6.18 26.94 10.84
CA GLY A 7 -7.09 25.82 10.60
C GLY A 7 -8.50 26.29 10.22
N THR A 8 -9.10 27.19 11.01
CA THR A 8 -10.45 27.71 10.74
C THR A 8 -10.54 28.44 9.40
N VAL A 9 -9.54 29.27 9.05
CA VAL A 9 -9.51 30.00 7.78
C VAL A 9 -9.40 29.04 6.60
N VAL A 10 -8.54 28.02 6.69
CA VAL A 10 -8.40 27.00 5.64
C VAL A 10 -9.70 26.22 5.47
N SER A 11 -10.35 25.81 6.56
CA SER A 11 -11.64 25.12 6.50
C SER A 11 -12.74 25.99 5.89
N ALA A 12 -12.84 27.26 6.27
CA ALA A 12 -13.83 28.18 5.71
C ALA A 12 -13.58 28.43 4.21
N ALA A 13 -12.32 28.61 3.80
CA ALA A 13 -11.95 28.75 2.40
C ALA A 13 -12.32 27.48 1.60
N LEU A 14 -12.04 26.29 2.14
CA LEU A 14 -12.40 25.02 1.52
C LEU A 14 -13.91 24.88 1.34
N VAL A 15 -14.70 25.21 2.37
CA VAL A 15 -16.17 25.17 2.30
C VAL A 15 -16.70 26.13 1.25
N THR A 16 -16.18 27.36 1.20
CA THR A 16 -16.58 28.36 0.20
C THR A 16 -16.25 27.91 -1.22
N VAL A 17 -15.07 27.33 -1.45
CA VAL A 17 -14.69 26.76 -2.75
C VAL A 17 -15.63 25.63 -3.16
N VAL A 18 -15.94 24.72 -2.23
CA VAL A 18 -16.88 23.62 -2.48
C VAL A 18 -18.28 24.16 -2.79
N ALA A 19 -18.78 25.16 -2.05
CA ALA A 19 -20.07 25.78 -2.30
C ALA A 19 -20.12 26.51 -3.65
N ALA A 20 -19.07 27.25 -4.01
CA ALA A 20 -18.97 27.95 -5.30
C ALA A 20 -19.00 26.99 -6.49
N VAL A 21 -18.43 25.80 -6.35
CA VAL A 21 -18.48 24.76 -7.39
C VAL A 21 -19.92 24.33 -7.72
N TYR A 22 -20.83 24.33 -6.74
CA TYR A 22 -22.24 23.99 -6.98
C TYR A 22 -23.04 25.12 -7.66
N LEU A 23 -22.50 26.35 -7.69
CA LEU A 23 -23.10 27.49 -8.37
C LEU A 23 -22.62 27.65 -9.82
N LEU A 24 -21.57 26.92 -10.20
CA LEU A 24 -20.98 27.00 -11.54
C LEU A 24 -21.72 26.09 -12.54
N PRO A 25 -21.69 26.43 -13.84
CA PRO A 25 -22.33 25.64 -14.89
C PRO A 25 -21.83 24.19 -14.95
N SER A 26 -22.74 23.23 -14.97
CA SER A 26 -22.44 21.78 -14.90
C SER A 26 -21.94 21.17 -16.22
N ASP A 27 -22.00 21.92 -17.31
CA ASP A 27 -21.46 21.59 -18.63
C ASP A 27 -19.92 21.60 -18.65
N ILE A 28 -19.28 22.27 -17.68
CA ILE A 28 -17.84 22.17 -17.49
C ILE A 28 -17.49 20.81 -16.85
N PRO A 29 -16.72 19.94 -17.52
CA PRO A 29 -16.48 18.57 -17.06
C PRO A 29 -15.92 18.46 -15.62
N LEU A 30 -15.06 19.40 -15.23
CA LEU A 30 -14.48 19.45 -13.89
C LEU A 30 -15.55 19.74 -12.81
N ILE A 31 -16.45 20.70 -13.08
CA ILE A 31 -17.54 21.05 -12.16
C ILE A 31 -18.54 19.90 -12.08
N GLY A 32 -18.88 19.26 -13.20
CA GLY A 32 -19.70 18.04 -13.20
C GLY A 32 -19.10 16.92 -12.35
N ARG A 33 -17.78 16.72 -12.39
CA ARG A 33 -17.07 15.74 -11.54
C ARG A 33 -17.10 16.14 -10.07
N LEU A 34 -16.86 17.39 -9.73
CA LEU A 34 -16.90 17.84 -8.34
C LEU A 34 -18.33 17.80 -7.77
N ALA A 35 -19.33 18.20 -8.55
CA ALA A 35 -20.74 18.09 -8.18
C ALA A 35 -21.19 16.64 -8.00
N SER A 36 -20.62 15.68 -8.74
CA SER A 36 -20.90 14.25 -8.55
C SER A 36 -20.45 13.72 -7.19
N LEU A 37 -19.50 14.37 -6.52
CA LEU A 37 -19.12 14.02 -5.14
C LEU A 37 -20.27 14.27 -4.15
N GLY A 38 -21.19 15.19 -4.45
CA GLY A 38 -22.41 15.41 -3.67
C GLY A 38 -23.52 14.41 -3.97
N ARG A 39 -23.37 13.57 -5.00
CA ARG A 39 -24.38 12.61 -5.48
C ARG A 39 -23.79 11.21 -5.66
N LEU A 40 -22.97 10.76 -4.70
CA LEU A 40 -22.28 9.47 -4.77
C LEU A 40 -23.24 8.29 -5.04
N GLY A 41 -24.44 8.30 -4.47
CA GLY A 41 -25.43 7.24 -4.65
C GLY A 41 -26.02 7.13 -6.06
N ALA A 42 -25.94 8.19 -6.88
CA ALA A 42 -26.40 8.19 -8.28
C ALA A 42 -25.24 8.13 -9.28
N GLU A 43 -23.99 8.13 -8.80
CA GLU A 43 -22.81 8.12 -9.66
C GLU A 43 -22.57 6.70 -10.20
N ARG A 44 -22.53 6.57 -11.53
CA ARG A 44 -22.49 5.26 -12.21
C ARG A 44 -21.27 4.43 -11.82
N THR A 45 -20.12 5.06 -11.56
CA THR A 45 -18.89 4.36 -11.15
C THR A 45 -19.01 3.78 -9.74
N VAL A 46 -19.57 4.55 -8.78
CA VAL A 46 -19.83 4.10 -7.41
C VAL A 46 -20.82 2.95 -7.42
N VAL A 47 -21.99 3.12 -8.07
CA VAL A 47 -23.01 2.07 -8.16
C VAL A 47 -22.44 0.82 -8.83
N GLY A 48 -21.70 0.98 -9.93
CA GLY A 48 -21.04 -0.14 -10.59
C GLY A 48 -20.00 -0.85 -9.73
N ARG A 49 -19.27 -0.14 -8.88
CA ARG A 49 -18.32 -0.73 -7.91
C ARG A 49 -19.03 -1.50 -6.81
N LEU A 50 -20.11 -0.95 -6.24
CA LEU A 50 -20.89 -1.62 -5.22
C LEU A 50 -21.50 -2.92 -5.75
N ALA A 51 -22.08 -2.89 -6.96
CA ALA A 51 -22.58 -4.10 -7.61
C ALA A 51 -21.47 -5.16 -7.82
N LYS A 52 -20.24 -4.75 -8.16
CA LYS A 52 -19.09 -5.67 -8.24
C LYS A 52 -18.71 -6.24 -6.89
N TYR A 53 -18.80 -5.46 -5.81
CA TYR A 53 -18.51 -5.94 -4.46
C TYR A 53 -19.55 -6.96 -4.01
N ASP A 54 -20.84 -6.72 -4.27
CA ASP A 54 -21.90 -7.68 -3.94
C ASP A 54 -21.71 -9.00 -4.68
N LEU A 55 -21.36 -8.96 -5.97
CA LEU A 55 -21.02 -10.16 -6.74
C LEU A 55 -19.77 -10.86 -6.20
N ALA A 56 -18.68 -10.12 -5.92
CA ALA A 56 -17.46 -10.70 -5.37
C ALA A 56 -17.71 -11.38 -4.00
N ILE A 57 -18.48 -10.75 -3.12
CA ILE A 57 -18.86 -11.31 -1.82
C ILE A 57 -19.72 -12.56 -2.01
N SER A 58 -20.67 -12.54 -2.95
CA SER A 58 -21.52 -13.69 -3.25
C SER A 58 -20.69 -14.87 -3.75
N ALA A 59 -19.79 -14.65 -4.70
CA ALA A 59 -18.86 -15.69 -5.16
C ALA A 59 -17.97 -16.20 -4.03
N TRP A 60 -17.36 -15.32 -3.23
CA TRP A 60 -16.50 -15.76 -2.13
C TRP A 60 -17.25 -16.66 -1.12
N ARG A 61 -18.54 -16.39 -0.85
CA ARG A 61 -19.35 -17.22 0.06
C ARG A 61 -19.51 -18.67 -0.40
N GLU A 62 -19.39 -18.94 -1.70
CA GLU A 62 -19.47 -20.30 -2.25
C GLU A 62 -18.18 -21.11 -2.03
N SER A 63 -17.02 -20.45 -1.93
CA SER A 63 -15.73 -21.10 -1.63
C SER A 63 -14.86 -20.22 -0.72
N PRO A 64 -15.20 -20.12 0.58
CA PRO A 64 -14.62 -19.09 1.44
C PRO A 64 -13.16 -19.35 1.84
N LEU A 65 -12.76 -20.62 1.93
CA LEU A 65 -11.44 -21.01 2.45
C LEU A 65 -10.34 -20.87 1.40
N LEU A 66 -10.58 -21.39 0.19
CA LEU A 66 -9.58 -21.49 -0.88
C LEU A 66 -9.89 -20.59 -2.08
N GLY A 67 -11.08 -19.98 -2.14
CA GLY A 67 -11.51 -19.21 -3.30
C GLY A 67 -11.80 -20.07 -4.52
N TRP A 68 -11.83 -19.44 -5.68
CA TRP A 68 -12.18 -20.02 -6.97
C TRP A 68 -10.96 -20.29 -7.87
N GLY A 69 -9.76 -20.05 -7.33
CA GLY A 69 -8.51 -20.02 -8.07
C GLY A 69 -8.35 -18.74 -8.90
N THR A 70 -7.18 -18.62 -9.54
CA THR A 70 -6.84 -17.44 -10.35
C THR A 70 -7.85 -17.17 -11.45
N GLY A 71 -8.33 -15.92 -11.51
CA GLY A 71 -9.37 -15.52 -12.45
C GLY A 71 -10.77 -16.00 -12.05
N GLY A 72 -10.99 -16.22 -10.75
CA GLY A 72 -12.25 -16.69 -10.19
C GLY A 72 -13.43 -15.79 -10.58
N MET A 73 -13.22 -14.47 -10.53
CA MET A 73 -14.22 -13.48 -10.98
C MET A 73 -14.64 -13.67 -12.44
N ALA A 74 -13.71 -13.94 -13.35
CA ALA A 74 -14.02 -14.15 -14.76
C ALA A 74 -14.76 -15.48 -14.99
N ARG A 75 -14.50 -16.51 -14.18
CA ARG A 75 -15.22 -17.79 -14.26
C ARG A 75 -16.62 -17.70 -13.67
N ALA A 76 -16.75 -17.04 -12.51
CA ALA A 76 -18.02 -16.87 -11.82
C ALA A 76 -18.98 -15.96 -12.58
N PHE A 77 -18.49 -14.89 -13.23
CA PHE A 77 -19.35 -13.83 -13.79
C PHE A 77 -19.09 -13.49 -15.27
N GLY A 78 -18.05 -14.04 -15.89
CA GLY A 78 -17.65 -13.69 -17.26
C GLY A 78 -18.63 -14.14 -18.34
N ARG A 79 -19.48 -15.15 -18.07
CA ARG A 79 -20.48 -15.64 -19.03
C ARG A 79 -21.71 -14.74 -19.14
N GLU A 80 -22.16 -14.15 -18.03
CA GLU A 80 -23.42 -13.38 -17.98
C GLU A 80 -23.19 -11.88 -18.09
N ALA A 81 -22.07 -11.36 -17.58
CA ALA A 81 -21.93 -9.92 -17.43
C ALA A 81 -21.11 -9.22 -18.54
N ARG A 82 -20.20 -9.89 -19.27
CA ARG A 82 -19.20 -9.35 -20.25
C ARG A 82 -18.43 -8.05 -19.86
N VAL A 83 -18.73 -7.44 -18.71
CA VAL A 83 -18.37 -6.08 -18.30
C VAL A 83 -17.86 -6.06 -16.85
N LEU A 84 -18.07 -7.14 -16.07
CA LEU A 84 -17.75 -7.24 -14.64
C LEU A 84 -16.70 -8.31 -14.32
N THR A 85 -15.58 -8.33 -15.05
CA THR A 85 -14.53 -9.35 -14.87
C THR A 85 -13.53 -9.05 -13.76
N TRP A 86 -13.59 -7.87 -13.13
CA TRP A 86 -12.63 -7.46 -12.10
C TRP A 86 -13.29 -6.67 -10.97
N VAL A 87 -12.72 -6.78 -9.77
CA VAL A 87 -13.09 -6.04 -8.57
C VAL A 87 -11.99 -5.04 -8.19
N GLY A 88 -12.33 -3.76 -8.09
CA GLY A 88 -11.39 -2.68 -7.76
C GLY A 88 -11.09 -2.58 -6.26
N ASN A 89 -10.82 -3.69 -5.60
CA ASN A 89 -10.40 -3.79 -4.21
C ASN A 89 -9.54 -5.05 -4.05
N LEU A 90 -8.32 -4.88 -3.56
CA LEU A 90 -7.32 -5.95 -3.47
C LEU A 90 -7.79 -7.12 -2.59
N GLU A 91 -8.35 -6.83 -1.43
CA GLU A 91 -8.75 -7.81 -0.44
C GLU A 91 -9.89 -8.68 -0.97
N LEU A 92 -10.92 -8.06 -1.54
CA LEU A 92 -12.02 -8.78 -2.18
C LEU A 92 -11.54 -9.62 -3.36
N HIS A 93 -10.60 -9.11 -4.15
CA HIS A 93 -10.01 -9.91 -5.23
C HIS A 93 -9.30 -11.15 -4.66
N LEU A 94 -8.44 -10.98 -3.66
CA LEU A 94 -7.73 -12.09 -3.01
C LEU A 94 -8.71 -13.08 -2.38
N LEU A 95 -9.78 -12.62 -1.75
CA LEU A 95 -10.81 -13.50 -1.20
C LEU A 95 -11.50 -14.33 -2.28
N VAL A 96 -11.86 -13.73 -3.41
CA VAL A 96 -12.49 -14.48 -4.51
C VAL A 96 -11.53 -15.50 -5.10
N ASP A 97 -10.28 -15.11 -5.37
CA ASP A 97 -9.34 -15.98 -6.09
C ASP A 97 -8.69 -17.04 -5.18
N THR A 98 -8.42 -16.70 -3.92
CA THR A 98 -7.59 -17.52 -3.01
C THR A 98 -8.21 -17.76 -1.63
N GLY A 99 -9.40 -17.21 -1.38
CA GLY A 99 -10.10 -17.34 -0.11
C GLY A 99 -9.37 -16.69 1.07
N VAL A 100 -9.78 -17.07 2.27
CA VAL A 100 -9.15 -16.64 3.51
C VAL A 100 -7.68 -17.08 3.57
N ALA A 101 -7.35 -18.26 3.02
CA ALA A 101 -5.98 -18.77 3.03
C ALA A 101 -4.99 -17.83 2.34
N GLY A 102 -5.31 -17.38 1.12
CA GLY A 102 -4.42 -16.46 0.41
C GLY A 102 -4.43 -15.05 0.99
N LEU A 103 -5.56 -14.58 1.54
CA LEU A 103 -5.61 -13.30 2.27
C LEU A 103 -4.67 -13.32 3.50
N VAL A 104 -4.67 -14.42 4.27
CA VAL A 104 -3.77 -14.58 5.42
C VAL A 104 -2.31 -14.63 4.98
N LEU A 105 -1.98 -15.39 3.94
CA LEU A 105 -0.61 -15.45 3.40
C LEU A 105 -0.14 -14.07 2.90
N PHE A 106 -1.01 -13.33 2.23
CA PHE A 106 -0.72 -11.97 1.79
C PHE A 106 -0.50 -11.02 2.98
N ALA A 107 -1.35 -11.10 4.01
CA ALA A 107 -1.20 -10.29 5.22
C ALA A 107 0.10 -10.63 5.97
N LEU A 108 0.50 -11.91 6.04
CA LEU A 108 1.78 -12.33 6.60
C LEU A 108 2.97 -11.81 5.79
N PHE A 109 2.90 -11.89 4.46
CA PHE A 109 3.90 -11.31 3.58
C PHE A 109 4.07 -9.81 3.80
N VAL A 110 2.98 -9.03 3.78
CA VAL A 110 3.02 -7.58 4.03
C VAL A 110 3.51 -7.29 5.45
N GLY A 111 3.02 -8.04 6.44
CA GLY A 111 3.39 -7.89 7.84
C GLY A 111 4.88 -8.12 8.07
N THR A 112 5.43 -9.23 7.56
CA THR A 112 6.87 -9.53 7.68
C THR A 112 7.74 -8.48 6.99
N LEU A 113 7.33 -7.99 5.81
CA LEU A 113 8.04 -6.94 5.10
C LEU A 113 8.07 -5.62 5.88
N ILE A 114 6.92 -5.15 6.38
CA ILE A 114 6.80 -3.90 7.15
C ILE A 114 7.51 -4.01 8.50
N LEU A 115 7.30 -5.11 9.23
CA LEU A 115 7.94 -5.31 10.54
C LEU A 115 9.47 -5.39 10.40
N GLY A 116 9.97 -6.09 9.37
CA GLY A 116 11.39 -6.13 9.04
C GLY A 116 11.96 -4.74 8.73
N ALA A 117 11.24 -3.95 7.91
CA ALA A 117 11.63 -2.59 7.60
C ALA A 117 11.64 -1.68 8.84
N VAL A 118 10.63 -1.78 9.71
CA VAL A 118 10.57 -1.03 10.97
C VAL A 118 11.72 -1.40 11.91
N ALA A 119 12.05 -2.68 12.02
CA ALA A 119 13.20 -3.13 12.81
C ALA A 119 14.51 -2.55 12.26
N ALA A 120 14.74 -2.61 10.95
CA ALA A 120 15.92 -2.04 10.30
C ALA A 120 15.97 -0.50 10.42
N LEU A 121 14.83 0.19 10.37
CA LEU A 121 14.77 1.64 10.61
C LEU A 121 15.22 2.05 12.01
N ARG A 122 14.99 1.18 13.01
CA ARG A 122 15.43 1.41 14.39
C ARG A 122 16.93 1.23 14.56
N SER A 123 17.55 0.29 13.85
CA SER A 123 19.01 0.08 13.88
C SER A 123 19.80 1.08 13.03
N ALA A 124 19.20 1.64 11.98
CA ALA A 124 19.86 2.59 11.06
C ALA A 124 19.96 4.05 11.58
N ARG A 125 19.93 4.31 12.89
CA ARG A 125 20.01 5.70 13.41
C ARG A 125 21.32 6.37 12.98
N GLY A 126 21.21 7.59 12.43
CA GLY A 126 22.35 8.34 11.89
C GLY A 126 22.82 7.89 10.49
N SER A 127 22.28 6.81 9.92
CA SER A 127 22.65 6.36 8.57
C SER A 127 21.82 7.07 7.49
N PRO A 128 22.43 7.49 6.35
CA PRO A 128 21.67 7.99 5.21
C PRO A 128 20.72 6.94 4.62
N LEU A 129 21.02 5.63 4.80
CA LEU A 129 20.14 4.54 4.36
C LEU A 129 18.78 4.55 5.07
N ARG A 130 18.69 5.15 6.25
CA ARG A 130 17.43 5.26 7.00
C ARG A 130 16.40 6.08 6.24
N ALA A 131 16.81 7.18 5.60
CA ALA A 131 15.91 8.02 4.82
C ALA A 131 15.36 7.28 3.60
N ILE A 132 16.21 6.49 2.93
CA ILE A 132 15.83 5.65 1.79
C ILE A 132 14.85 4.56 2.21
N LEU A 133 15.15 3.81 3.28
CA LEU A 133 14.24 2.77 3.75
C LEU A 133 12.90 3.38 4.22
N LEU A 134 12.92 4.55 4.86
CA LEU A 134 11.71 5.21 5.32
C LEU A 134 10.83 5.63 4.13
N SER A 135 11.41 6.26 3.10
CA SER A 135 10.64 6.68 1.92
C SER A 135 10.08 5.48 1.17
N LEU A 136 10.84 4.41 0.99
CA LEU A 136 10.37 3.16 0.38
C LEU A 136 9.22 2.53 1.19
N THR A 137 9.36 2.47 2.52
CA THR A 137 8.34 1.87 3.40
C THR A 137 7.05 2.68 3.39
N VAL A 138 7.15 4.01 3.49
CA VAL A 138 5.99 4.92 3.41
C VAL A 138 5.34 4.87 2.04
N GLY A 139 6.13 4.85 0.97
CA GLY A 139 5.64 4.70 -0.41
C GLY A 139 4.89 3.38 -0.61
N PHE A 140 5.44 2.27 -0.11
CA PHE A 140 4.78 0.96 -0.16
C PHE A 140 3.47 0.93 0.63
N ALA A 141 3.44 1.52 1.84
CA ALA A 141 2.19 1.66 2.61
C ALA A 141 1.16 2.53 1.88
N GLY A 142 1.59 3.61 1.22
CA GLY A 142 0.74 4.45 0.38
C GLY A 142 0.15 3.69 -0.80
N LEU A 143 0.94 2.82 -1.45
CA LEU A 143 0.44 1.94 -2.52
C LEU A 143 -0.60 0.95 -1.99
N LEU A 144 -0.36 0.30 -0.84
CA LEU A 144 -1.35 -0.59 -0.21
C LEU A 144 -2.67 0.12 0.09
N ALA A 145 -2.61 1.36 0.59
CA ALA A 145 -3.80 2.18 0.82
C ALA A 145 -4.51 2.53 -0.50
N ALA A 146 -3.77 2.88 -1.56
CA ALA A 146 -4.35 3.13 -2.87
C ALA A 146 -5.05 1.88 -3.45
N TYR A 147 -4.49 0.69 -3.21
CA TYR A 147 -5.04 -0.59 -3.66
C TYR A 147 -6.29 -1.06 -2.92
N GLN A 148 -6.77 -0.31 -1.92
CA GLN A 148 -8.13 -0.48 -1.43
C GLN A 148 -9.18 -0.07 -2.48
N ALA A 149 -8.82 0.87 -3.36
CA ALA A 149 -9.73 1.46 -4.36
C ALA A 149 -9.39 1.07 -5.80
N THR A 150 -8.32 0.30 -6.02
CA THR A 150 -7.91 -0.22 -7.32
C THR A 150 -7.20 -1.55 -7.15
N GLU A 151 -7.07 -2.31 -8.23
CA GLU A 151 -6.33 -3.56 -8.19
C GLU A 151 -4.83 -3.30 -8.36
N GLY A 152 -4.02 -3.80 -7.43
CA GLY A 152 -2.57 -3.53 -7.38
C GLY A 152 -1.68 -4.72 -7.68
N THR A 153 -2.15 -5.94 -7.44
CA THR A 153 -1.34 -7.18 -7.57
C THR A 153 -0.94 -7.49 -9.00
N TRP A 154 -1.69 -7.02 -9.98
CA TRP A 154 -1.37 -7.14 -11.40
C TRP A 154 -0.33 -6.13 -11.87
N LEU A 155 -0.06 -5.09 -11.06
CA LEU A 155 0.90 -4.06 -11.41
C LEU A 155 2.29 -4.50 -10.94
N GLY A 156 3.22 -4.66 -11.89
CA GLY A 156 4.63 -4.97 -11.58
C GLY A 156 5.28 -3.99 -10.60
N VAL A 157 4.77 -2.75 -10.53
CA VAL A 157 5.23 -1.70 -9.60
C VAL A 157 5.08 -2.12 -8.14
N PHE A 158 4.01 -2.85 -7.78
CA PHE A 158 3.81 -3.33 -6.41
C PHE A 158 4.94 -4.27 -5.99
N TRP A 159 5.22 -5.27 -6.82
CA TRP A 159 6.25 -6.27 -6.57
C TRP A 159 7.66 -5.65 -6.60
N ALA A 160 7.90 -4.71 -7.51
CA ALA A 160 9.16 -3.95 -7.55
C ALA A 160 9.39 -3.15 -6.26
N HIS A 161 8.37 -2.43 -5.76
CA HIS A 161 8.48 -1.68 -4.51
C HIS A 161 8.70 -2.59 -3.30
N ALA A 162 7.98 -3.71 -3.21
CA ALA A 162 8.20 -4.70 -2.15
C ALA A 162 9.65 -5.23 -2.16
N GLY A 163 10.18 -5.56 -3.35
CA GLY A 163 11.57 -5.97 -3.53
C GLY A 163 12.58 -4.92 -3.08
N LEU A 164 12.34 -3.64 -3.40
CA LEU A 164 13.19 -2.54 -2.95
C LEU A 164 13.19 -2.36 -1.42
N VAL A 165 12.03 -2.45 -0.78
CA VAL A 165 11.92 -2.41 0.68
C VAL A 165 12.71 -3.57 1.31
N ALA A 166 12.56 -4.79 0.78
CA ALA A 166 13.27 -5.97 1.26
C ALA A 166 14.81 -5.82 1.08
N ALA A 167 15.26 -5.36 -0.08
CA ALA A 167 16.68 -5.14 -0.37
C ALA A 167 17.31 -4.09 0.55
N ALA A 168 16.65 -2.94 0.73
CA ALA A 168 17.13 -1.89 1.63
C ALA A 168 17.21 -2.38 3.09
N THR A 169 16.21 -3.13 3.54
CA THR A 169 16.19 -3.77 4.86
C THR A 169 17.37 -4.73 5.03
N HIS A 170 17.63 -5.57 4.02
CA HIS A 170 18.74 -6.52 4.03
C HIS A 170 20.12 -5.83 4.11
N VAL A 171 20.32 -4.77 3.31
CA VAL A 171 21.58 -3.99 3.32
C VAL A 171 21.85 -3.38 4.69
N ILE A 172 20.84 -2.78 5.33
CA ILE A 172 20.98 -2.19 6.68
C ILE A 172 21.36 -3.26 7.70
N ASN A 173 20.65 -4.40 7.71
CA ASN A 173 20.91 -5.48 8.66
C ASN A 173 22.31 -6.09 8.47
N ASN A 174 22.79 -6.22 7.24
CA ASN A 174 24.15 -6.69 6.97
C ASN A 174 25.22 -5.71 7.46
N ARG A 175 24.99 -4.39 7.33
CA ARG A 175 25.93 -3.39 7.86
C ARG A 175 26.00 -3.41 9.38
N ALA A 176 24.85 -3.51 10.06
CA ALA A 176 24.80 -3.61 11.51
C ALA A 176 25.59 -4.83 12.02
N ARG A 177 25.37 -6.02 11.41
CA ARG A 177 26.12 -7.24 11.76
C ARG A 177 27.63 -7.14 11.54
N ARG A 178 28.08 -6.45 10.49
CA ARG A 178 29.51 -6.24 10.24
C ARG A 178 30.15 -5.35 11.31
N GLN A 179 29.48 -4.27 11.70
CA GLN A 179 29.95 -3.38 12.77
C GLN A 179 30.06 -4.10 14.11
N GLU A 180 29.10 -4.98 14.43
CA GLU A 180 29.16 -5.82 15.64
C GLU A 180 30.32 -6.82 15.60
N SER A 181 30.58 -7.44 14.44
CA SER A 181 31.70 -8.37 14.26
C SER A 181 33.07 -7.68 14.38
N GLU A 182 33.20 -6.46 13.87
CA GLU A 182 34.42 -5.65 13.99
C GLU A 182 34.64 -5.17 15.43
N ALA A 183 33.58 -4.82 16.16
CA ALA A 183 33.68 -4.42 17.57
C ALA A 183 33.98 -5.61 18.52
N GLY A 184 33.52 -6.81 18.19
CA GLY A 184 33.70 -8.02 19.01
C GLY A 184 35.06 -8.72 18.85
N HIS A 185 35.85 -8.36 17.83
CA HIS A 185 37.26 -8.72 17.73
C HIS A 185 38.09 -7.50 18.15
N PRO A 186 38.28 -7.23 19.45
CA PRO A 186 39.33 -6.31 19.84
C PRO A 186 40.60 -6.89 19.22
N GLU A 187 41.23 -6.15 18.31
CA GLU A 187 42.51 -6.53 17.74
C GLU A 187 43.36 -6.98 18.91
N ILE A 188 43.62 -8.29 19.01
CA ILE A 188 44.74 -8.81 19.75
C ILE A 188 45.91 -8.25 18.95
N SER A 189 46.27 -7.01 19.28
CA SER A 189 47.37 -6.28 18.71
C SER A 189 48.57 -7.09 19.12
N ALA A 190 48.94 -8.05 18.27
CA ALA A 190 50.11 -8.84 18.46
C ALA A 190 51.25 -7.84 18.67
N PRO A 191 51.99 -7.93 19.79
CA PRO A 191 52.98 -6.93 20.14
C PRO A 191 53.89 -6.75 18.93
N VAL A 192 53.98 -5.51 18.43
CA VAL A 192 54.86 -5.14 17.33
C VAL A 192 56.25 -5.62 17.71
N ARG A 193 56.72 -6.70 17.06
CA ARG A 193 58.08 -7.19 17.25
C ARG A 193 58.99 -6.12 16.64
N THR A 194 59.59 -5.30 17.49
CA THR A 194 60.67 -4.41 17.08
C THR A 194 61.79 -5.25 16.49
N PRO A 195 62.27 -4.94 15.26
CA PRO A 195 63.38 -5.67 14.67
C PRO A 195 64.64 -5.54 15.55
N PRO A 196 65.45 -6.61 15.68
CA PRO A 196 66.72 -6.54 16.39
C PRO A 196 67.66 -5.53 15.71
N ARG A 197 68.35 -4.73 16.52
CA ARG A 197 69.39 -3.78 16.10
C ARG A 197 70.68 -4.50 15.73
#